data_AF-A0AAU3MVC8-F1
#
_entry.id   AF-A0AAU3MVC8-F1
#
_cell.length_a   1.000
_cell.length_b   1.000
_cell.length_c   1.000
_cell.angle_alpha   90.00
_cell.angle_beta   90.00
_cell.angle_gamma   90.00
#
_symmetry.space_group_name_H-M   'P 1'
#
loop_
_entity.id
_entity.type
_entity.pdbx_description
1 polymer ?
#
loop_
_entity_poly.entity_id
_entity_poly.type
_entity_poly.pdbx_seq_one_letter_code
_entity_poly.pdbx_strand_id
1 'polypeptide(L)'
;MIPTVLTPEIAAIGIAIGLLFSLVCYLTTNLSPGGMITPGWIALTLVEDLQRAAMVVGVTALTYVGTLLMQRYVILYGKRLFAAVVLLGVTLQATVMIVLSLEFPLMYANQTLGFIVPGLIAYQLVRQPKGPTILATGSVTLMAYVVLTAGILLGVMPSA
;
A
#
# COMPACT_ATOMS: atom_id res chain seq x y z
N MET A 1 -16.35 11.55 -8.74
CA MET A 1 -15.85 11.28 -7.37
C MET A 1 -17.00 10.67 -6.61
N ILE A 2 -16.89 9.41 -6.20
CA ILE A 2 -17.95 8.73 -5.45
C ILE A 2 -17.89 9.30 -4.02
N PRO A 3 -18.91 10.03 -3.55
CA PRO A 3 -18.90 10.61 -2.22
C PRO A 3 -19.39 9.56 -1.22
N THR A 4 -18.73 8.41 -1.16
CA THR A 4 -19.02 7.41 -0.12
C THR A 4 -18.01 7.62 0.99
N VAL A 5 -18.48 8.12 2.13
CA VAL A 5 -17.73 8.02 3.38
C VAL A 5 -17.45 6.52 3.58
N LEU A 6 -16.20 6.10 3.40
CA LEU A 6 -15.84 4.70 3.61
C LEU A 6 -16.07 4.40 5.08
N THR A 7 -17.11 3.63 5.37
CA THR A 7 -17.32 3.10 6.70
C THR A 7 -16.17 2.14 7.02
N PRO A 8 -15.80 1.97 8.31
CA PRO A 8 -14.76 1.02 8.70
C PRO A 8 -15.03 -0.41 8.18
N GLU A 9 -16.29 -0.76 8.00
CA GLU A 9 -16.74 -2.04 7.44
C GLU A 9 -16.37 -2.18 5.96
N ILE A 10 -16.60 -1.15 5.14
CA ILE A 10 -16.20 -1.15 3.73
C ILE A 10 -14.67 -1.25 3.60
N ALA A 11 -13.93 -0.54 4.46
CA ALA A 11 -12.47 -0.63 4.49
C ALA A 11 -12.00 -2.04 4.85
N ALA A 12 -12.61 -2.69 5.84
CA ALA A 12 -12.29 -4.06 6.22
C ALA A 12 -12.58 -5.04 5.08
N ILE A 13 -13.73 -4.92 4.41
CA ILE A 13 -14.10 -5.74 3.24
C ILE A 13 -13.12 -5.52 2.09
N GLY A 14 -12.73 -4.27 1.81
CA GLY A 14 -11.76 -3.96 0.76
C GLY A 14 -10.37 -4.51 1.01
N ILE A 15 -9.90 -4.45 2.25
CA ILE A 15 -8.65 -5.09 2.65
C ILE A 15 -8.78 -6.61 2.53
N ALA A 16 -9.89 -7.21 2.95
CA ALA A 16 -10.11 -8.66 2.85
C ALA A 16 -10.14 -9.14 1.40
N ILE A 17 -10.80 -8.41 0.50
CA ILE A 17 -10.84 -8.71 -0.94
C ILE A 17 -9.44 -8.58 -1.54
N GLY A 18 -8.72 -7.49 -1.24
CA GLY A 18 -7.34 -7.32 -1.70
C GLY A 18 -6.40 -8.41 -1.18
N LEU A 19 -6.59 -8.82 0.08
CA LEU A 19 -5.86 -9.92 0.70
C LEU A 19 -6.15 -11.24 -0.02
N LEU A 20 -7.41 -11.54 -0.31
CA LEU A 20 -7.81 -12.75 -1.03
C LEU A 20 -7.16 -12.80 -2.42
N PHE A 21 -7.23 -11.72 -3.20
CA PHE A 21 -6.58 -11.68 -4.51
C PHE A 21 -5.06 -11.75 -4.41
N SER A 22 -4.45 -11.12 -3.39
CA SER A 22 -3.02 -11.23 -3.15
C SER A 22 -2.59 -12.68 -2.87
N LEU A 23 -3.42 -13.43 -2.13
CA LEU A 23 -3.18 -14.83 -1.80
C LEU A 23 -3.32 -15.71 -3.04
N VAL A 24 -4.35 -15.50 -3.86
CA VAL A 24 -4.53 -16.21 -5.13
C VAL A 24 -3.34 -15.93 -6.06
N CYS A 25 -2.89 -14.68 -6.16
CA CYS A 25 -1.70 -14.31 -6.93
C CYS A 25 -0.44 -15.02 -6.39
N TYR A 26 -0.26 -15.05 -5.07
CA TYR A 26 0.85 -15.75 -4.45
C TYR A 26 0.83 -17.25 -4.72
N LEU A 27 -0.33 -17.90 -4.62
CA LEU A 27 -0.45 -19.33 -4.87
C LEU A 27 -0.25 -19.71 -6.35
N THR A 28 -0.58 -18.82 -7.27
CA THR A 28 -0.43 -19.06 -8.72
C THR A 28 0.94 -18.69 -9.26
N THR A 29 1.54 -17.62 -8.76
CA THR A 29 2.79 -17.05 -9.31
C THR A 29 4.00 -17.14 -8.37
N ASN A 30 3.79 -17.54 -7.10
CA ASN A 30 4.79 -17.45 -6.02
C ASN A 30 5.37 -16.04 -5.79
N LEU A 31 4.76 -15.01 -6.37
CA LEU A 31 5.13 -13.61 -6.16
C LEU A 31 4.23 -13.00 -5.09
N SER A 32 4.79 -12.17 -4.22
CA SER A 32 4.04 -11.47 -3.19
C SER A 32 3.81 -10.03 -3.66
N PRO A 33 2.57 -9.64 -3.99
CA PRO A 33 2.28 -8.34 -4.59
C PRO A 33 2.40 -7.22 -3.56
N GLY A 34 3.62 -6.71 -3.34
CA GLY A 34 3.89 -5.54 -2.49
C GLY A 34 3.56 -5.73 -1.00
N GLY A 35 3.29 -6.97 -0.56
CA GLY A 35 2.76 -7.32 0.76
C GLY A 35 1.28 -7.69 0.68
N MET A 36 0.84 -8.73 1.37
CA MET A 36 -0.50 -9.31 1.17
C MET A 36 -1.65 -8.31 1.40
N ILE A 37 -1.46 -7.33 2.29
CA ILE A 37 -2.48 -6.31 2.61
C ILE A 37 -2.43 -5.12 1.63
N THR A 38 -1.28 -4.92 0.96
CA THR A 38 -0.98 -3.72 0.21
C THR A 38 -1.90 -3.49 -0.99
N PRO A 39 -2.22 -4.48 -1.84
CA PRO A 39 -3.09 -4.25 -2.99
C PRO A 39 -4.49 -3.78 -2.59
N GLY A 40 -5.03 -4.30 -1.48
CA GLY A 40 -6.34 -3.90 -0.94
C GLY A 40 -6.33 -2.45 -0.45
N TRP A 41 -5.27 -2.05 0.25
CA TRP A 41 -5.13 -0.66 0.69
C TRP A 41 -4.93 0.31 -0.49
N ILE A 42 -4.13 -0.05 -1.49
CA ILE A 42 -3.97 0.77 -2.70
C ILE A 42 -5.30 0.88 -3.45
N ALA A 43 -6.09 -0.19 -3.55
CA ALA A 43 -7.40 -0.15 -4.17
C ALA A 43 -8.35 0.83 -3.44
N LEU A 44 -8.37 0.81 -2.10
CA LEU A 44 -9.19 1.73 -1.30
C LEU A 44 -8.74 3.19 -1.46
N THR A 45 -7.43 3.44 -1.42
CA THR A 45 -6.90 4.80 -1.60
C THR A 45 -7.11 5.36 -3.00
N LEU A 46 -7.13 4.51 -4.03
CA LEU A 46 -7.53 4.91 -5.39
C LEU A 46 -9.01 5.29 -5.49
N VAL A 47 -9.87 4.76 -4.62
CA VAL A 47 -11.29 5.16 -4.53
C VAL A 47 -11.44 6.50 -3.80
N GLU A 48 -10.68 6.71 -2.72
CA GLU A 48 -10.75 7.95 -1.93
C GLU A 48 -10.07 9.14 -2.60
N ASP A 49 -8.80 9.01 -2.97
CA ASP A 49 -7.97 10.15 -3.35
C ASP A 49 -6.73 9.75 -4.18
N LEU A 50 -6.74 10.15 -5.45
CA LEU A 50 -5.65 9.88 -6.39
C LEU A 50 -4.34 10.59 -6.00
N GLN A 51 -4.42 11.74 -5.31
CA GLN A 51 -3.22 12.48 -4.86
C GLN A 51 -2.47 11.70 -3.78
N ARG A 52 -3.19 11.00 -2.90
CA ARG A 52 -2.59 10.16 -1.85
C ARG A 52 -1.85 8.95 -2.42
N ALA A 53 -2.41 8.32 -3.45
CA ALA A 53 -1.75 7.21 -4.14
C ALA A 53 -0.39 7.64 -4.73
N ALA A 54 -0.32 8.82 -5.36
CA ALA A 54 0.93 9.36 -5.92
C ALA A 54 2.00 9.61 -4.83
N MET A 55 1.60 10.15 -3.67
CA MET A 55 2.53 10.35 -2.55
C MET A 55 3.09 9.03 -2.02
N VAL A 56 2.24 8.02 -1.85
CA VAL A 56 2.66 6.69 -1.38
C VAL A 56 3.67 6.07 -2.34
N VAL A 57 3.45 6.19 -3.65
CA VAL A 57 4.41 5.73 -4.67
C VAL A 57 5.75 6.46 -4.52
N GLY A 58 5.73 7.78 -4.32
CA GLY A 58 6.91 8.59 -4.05
C GLY A 58 7.68 8.14 -2.81
N VAL A 59 6.99 7.98 -1.68
CA VAL A 59 7.61 7.51 -0.42
C VAL A 59 8.12 6.08 -0.56
N THR A 60 7.42 5.21 -1.30
CA THR A 60 7.87 3.84 -1.57
C THR A 60 9.18 3.83 -2.34
N ALA A 61 9.30 4.69 -3.37
CA ALA A 61 10.54 4.82 -4.14
C ALA A 61 11.70 5.33 -3.28
N LEU A 62 11.46 6.35 -2.44
CA LEU A 62 12.46 6.84 -1.48
C LEU A 62 12.86 5.77 -0.48
N THR A 63 11.89 5.03 0.05
CA THR A 63 12.11 3.92 0.99
C THR A 63 12.97 2.85 0.34
N TYR A 64 12.64 2.46 -0.90
CA TYR A 64 13.39 1.48 -1.66
C TYR A 64 14.86 1.91 -1.86
N VAL A 65 15.10 3.13 -2.32
CA VAL A 65 16.46 3.67 -2.52
C VAL A 65 17.21 3.74 -1.18
N GLY A 66 16.56 4.23 -0.13
CA GLY A 66 17.14 4.31 1.23
C GLY A 66 17.53 2.93 1.76
N THR A 67 16.73 1.90 1.49
CA THR A 67 17.04 0.53 1.93
C THR A 67 18.23 -0.06 1.18
N LEU A 68 18.36 0.22 -0.12
CA LEU A 68 19.51 -0.20 -0.91
C LEU A 68 20.80 0.47 -0.41
N LEU A 69 20.71 1.73 0.01
CA LEU A 69 21.83 2.44 0.63
C LEU A 69 22.18 1.84 2.00
N MET A 70 21.19 1.57 2.86
CA MET A 70 21.41 0.93 4.17
C MET A 70 22.07 -0.44 4.05
N GLN A 71 21.67 -1.26 3.07
CA GLN A 71 22.29 -2.57 2.83
C GLN A 71 23.78 -2.49 2.49
N ARG A 72 24.26 -1.32 2.03
CA ARG A 72 25.68 -1.09 1.74
C ARG A 72 26.52 -0.84 2.99
N TYR A 73 25.90 -0.34 4.07
CA TYR A 73 26.57 -0.04 5.33
C TYR A 73 26.32 -1.08 6.42
N VAL A 74 25.17 -1.75 6.38
CA VAL A 74 24.73 -2.70 7.42
C VAL A 74 24.31 -4.02 6.78
N ILE A 75 24.81 -5.10 7.36
CA ILE A 75 24.42 -6.46 6.97
C ILE A 75 22.99 -6.73 7.45
N LEU A 76 22.02 -6.55 6.54
CA LEU A 76 20.59 -6.72 6.81
C LEU A 76 20.05 -7.95 6.07
N TYR A 77 19.85 -9.05 6.81
CA TYR A 77 19.26 -10.29 6.28
C TYR A 77 18.09 -10.79 7.14
N GLY A 78 17.23 -11.62 6.54
CA GLY A 78 16.13 -12.29 7.24
C GLY A 78 15.15 -11.32 7.91
N LYS A 79 14.84 -11.56 9.19
CA LYS A 79 13.88 -10.75 9.97
C LYS A 79 14.37 -9.31 10.23
N ARG A 80 15.69 -9.08 10.27
CA ARG A 80 16.26 -7.74 10.48
C ARG A 80 16.03 -6.82 9.29
N LEU A 81 16.11 -7.37 8.07
CA LEU A 81 15.81 -6.62 6.85
C LEU A 81 14.37 -6.13 6.84
N PHE A 82 13.42 -6.99 7.21
CA PHE A 82 12.00 -6.63 7.26
C PHE A 82 11.76 -5.45 8.22
N ALA A 83 12.25 -5.57 9.46
CA ALA A 83 12.08 -4.52 10.45
C ALA A 83 12.73 -3.20 10.02
N ALA A 84 13.96 -3.24 9.49
CA ALA A 84 14.66 -2.03 9.05
C ALA A 84 13.95 -1.32 7.89
N VAL A 85 13.48 -2.07 6.89
CA VAL A 85 12.79 -1.51 5.72
C VAL A 85 11.44 -0.91 6.12
N VAL A 86 10.66 -1.61 6.95
CA VAL A 86 9.37 -1.12 7.42
C VAL A 86 9.55 0.12 8.30
N LEU A 87 10.51 0.11 9.22
CA LEU A 87 10.82 1.27 10.04
C LEU A 87 11.24 2.47 9.19
N LEU A 88 12.09 2.28 8.18
CA LEU A 88 12.49 3.34 7.27
C LEU A 88 11.29 3.90 6.48
N GLY A 89 10.40 3.02 6.01
CA GLY A 89 9.18 3.46 5.31
C GLY A 89 8.26 4.29 6.21
N VAL A 90 8.04 3.84 7.44
CA VAL A 90 7.22 4.55 8.44
C VAL A 90 7.85 5.88 8.80
N THR A 91 9.16 5.95 9.04
CA THR A 91 9.84 7.20 9.39
C THR A 91 9.79 8.20 8.24
N LEU A 92 10.06 7.76 7.00
CA LEU A 92 9.94 8.63 5.83
C LEU A 92 8.51 9.13 5.62
N GLN A 93 7.51 8.26 5.72
CA GLN A 93 6.11 8.67 5.60
C GLN A 93 5.73 9.67 6.71
N ALA A 94 6.18 9.44 7.95
CA ALA A 94 5.95 10.35 9.06
C ALA A 94 6.61 11.72 8.83
N THR A 95 7.85 11.75 8.34
CA THR A 95 8.53 13.01 7.99
C THR A 95 7.77 13.76 6.89
N VAL A 96 7.35 13.07 5.83
CA VAL A 96 6.56 13.66 4.74
C VAL A 96 5.24 14.20 5.28
N MET A 97 4.53 13.45 6.11
CA MET A 97 3.27 13.90 6.71
C MET A 97 3.48 15.14 7.57
N ILE A 98 4.51 15.18 8.43
CA ILE A 98 4.79 16.35 9.28
C ILE A 98 5.09 17.58 8.41
N VAL A 99 5.95 17.45 7.41
CA VAL A 99 6.31 18.55 6.50
C VAL A 99 5.08 19.07 5.74
N LEU A 100 4.28 18.17 5.17
CA LEU A 100 3.09 18.58 4.42
C LEU A 100 1.95 19.08 5.31
N SER A 101 1.87 18.63 6.57
CA SER A 101 0.87 19.13 7.53
C SER A 101 1.16 20.58 7.94
N LEU A 102 2.42 21.02 7.89
CA LEU A 102 2.79 22.42 8.13
C LEU A 102 2.35 23.34 6.99
N GLU A 103 2.33 22.86 5.75
CA GLU A 103 1.96 23.65 4.57
C GLU A 103 0.48 23.51 4.17
N PHE A 104 -0.12 22.33 4.37
CA PHE A 104 -1.49 21.99 3.92
C PHE A 104 -2.27 21.20 4.99
N PRO A 105 -2.68 21.82 6.11
CA PRO A 105 -3.28 21.14 7.26
C PRO A 105 -4.64 20.46 6.98
N LEU A 106 -5.36 20.85 5.92
CA LEU A 106 -6.71 20.36 5.63
C LEU A 106 -6.79 19.11 4.76
N MET A 107 -5.68 18.67 4.12
CA MET A 107 -5.72 17.52 3.20
C MET A 107 -5.36 16.17 3.82
N TYR A 108 -4.74 16.16 5.01
CA TYR A 108 -4.15 14.95 5.59
C TYR A 108 -4.97 14.41 6.77
N ALA A 109 -6.07 13.71 6.46
CA ALA A 109 -6.77 12.89 7.43
C ALA A 109 -5.98 11.59 7.69
N ASN A 110 -5.71 11.33 8.97
CA ASN A 110 -4.77 10.32 9.48
C ASN A 110 -5.26 8.88 9.21
N GLN A 111 -4.73 8.21 8.18
CA GLN A 111 -4.89 6.76 8.00
C GLN A 111 -3.60 6.03 8.37
N THR A 112 -3.62 5.30 9.49
CA THR A 112 -2.50 4.55 10.06
C THR A 112 -1.91 3.49 9.11
N LEU A 113 -2.73 2.91 8.23
CA LEU A 113 -2.28 1.90 7.27
C LEU A 113 -1.34 2.46 6.19
N GLY A 114 -1.48 3.75 5.84
CA GLY A 114 -0.64 4.40 4.82
C GLY A 114 0.82 4.57 5.21
N PHE A 115 1.16 4.43 6.50
CA PHE A 115 2.54 4.51 6.99
C PHE A 115 3.32 3.22 6.78
N ILE A 116 2.65 2.07 6.86
CA ILE A 116 3.31 0.76 6.80
C ILE A 116 3.43 0.28 5.36
N VAL A 117 2.45 0.60 4.51
CA VAL A 117 2.38 0.16 3.12
C VAL A 117 3.63 0.47 2.29
N PRO A 118 4.21 1.69 2.29
CA PRO A 118 5.42 1.99 1.53
C PRO A 118 6.60 1.08 1.91
N GLY A 119 6.74 0.78 3.20
CA GLY A 119 7.75 -0.14 3.71
C GLY A 119 7.54 -1.58 3.24
N LEU A 120 6.30 -2.06 3.24
CA LEU A 120 5.98 -3.41 2.75
C LEU A 120 6.29 -3.58 1.26
N ILE A 121 5.96 -2.57 0.44
CA ILE A 121 6.24 -2.62 -1.01
C ILE A 121 7.74 -2.60 -1.24
N ALA A 122 8.46 -1.65 -0.62
CA ALA A 122 9.91 -1.55 -0.73
C ALA A 122 10.59 -2.86 -0.34
N TYR A 123 10.14 -3.50 0.74
CA TYR A 123 10.67 -4.79 1.20
C TYR A 123 10.48 -5.90 0.15
N GLN A 124 9.30 -6.00 -0.48
CA GLN A 124 9.08 -7.00 -1.52
C GLN A 124 9.92 -6.72 -2.77
N LEU A 125 10.08 -5.45 -3.17
CA LEU A 125 10.93 -5.07 -4.31
C LEU A 125 12.42 -5.37 -4.09
N VAL A 126 12.86 -5.42 -2.83
CA VAL A 126 14.23 -5.82 -2.46
C VAL A 126 14.40 -7.34 -2.56
N ARG A 127 13.36 -8.12 -2.27
CA ARG A 127 13.43 -9.59 -2.20
C ARG A 127 13.00 -10.33 -3.45
N GLN A 128 12.18 -9.70 -4.28
CA GLN A 128 11.55 -10.30 -5.44
C GLN A 128 11.96 -9.58 -6.73
N PRO A 129 11.87 -10.25 -7.90
CA PRO A 129 12.17 -9.61 -9.17
C PRO A 129 11.24 -8.41 -9.40
N LYS A 130 11.86 -7.23 -9.58
CA LYS A 130 11.17 -5.92 -9.56
C LYS A 130 10.03 -5.83 -10.57
N GLY A 131 10.28 -6.21 -11.82
CA GLY A 131 9.30 -6.13 -12.91
C GLY A 131 8.04 -6.96 -12.63
N PRO A 132 8.17 -8.28 -12.42
CA PRO A 132 7.05 -9.14 -12.08
C PRO A 132 6.30 -8.70 -10.81
N THR A 133 6.98 -8.24 -9.76
CA THR A 133 6.31 -7.78 -8.53
C THR A 133 5.49 -6.51 -8.76
N ILE A 134 5.98 -5.56 -9.56
CA ILE A 134 5.21 -4.35 -9.90
C ILE A 134 3.97 -4.72 -10.72
N LEU A 135 4.11 -5.61 -11.71
CA LEU A 135 2.99 -6.08 -12.53
C LEU A 135 1.97 -6.88 -11.71
N ALA A 136 2.44 -7.76 -10.83
CA ALA A 136 1.57 -8.52 -9.92
C ALA A 136 0.83 -7.58 -8.95
N THR A 137 1.53 -6.61 -8.37
CA THR A 137 0.90 -5.63 -7.47
C THR A 137 -0.13 -4.79 -8.22
N GLY A 138 0.22 -4.26 -9.39
CA GLY A 138 -0.69 -3.46 -10.21
C GLY A 138 -1.92 -4.23 -10.67
N SER A 139 -1.76 -5.47 -11.14
CA SER A 139 -2.88 -6.31 -11.58
C SER A 139 -3.82 -6.69 -10.44
N VAL A 140 -3.28 -7.09 -9.29
CA VAL A 140 -4.07 -7.45 -8.10
C VAL A 140 -4.80 -6.21 -7.54
N THR A 141 -4.13 -5.07 -7.47
CA THR A 141 -4.75 -3.80 -7.08
C THR A 141 -5.88 -3.42 -8.02
N LEU A 142 -5.70 -3.57 -9.34
CA LEU A 142 -6.73 -3.25 -10.32
C LEU A 142 -7.94 -4.19 -10.18
N MET A 143 -7.72 -5.50 -10.02
CA MET A 143 -8.82 -6.43 -9.76
C MET A 143 -9.58 -6.08 -8.47
N ALA A 144 -8.86 -5.82 -7.38
CA ALA A 144 -9.47 -5.42 -6.10
C ALA A 144 -10.27 -4.12 -6.24
N TYR A 145 -9.74 -3.14 -6.98
CA TYR A 145 -10.41 -1.87 -7.27
C TYR A 145 -11.70 -2.07 -8.07
N VAL A 146 -11.66 -2.88 -9.13
CA VAL A 146 -12.85 -3.18 -9.96
C VAL A 146 -13.93 -3.88 -9.13
N VAL A 147 -13.55 -4.86 -8.31
CA VAL A 147 -14.51 -5.58 -7.46
C VAL A 147 -15.10 -4.65 -6.39
N LEU A 148 -14.27 -3.81 -5.76
CA LEU A 148 -14.73 -2.85 -4.77
C LEU A 148 -15.67 -1.81 -5.39
N THR A 149 -15.28 -1.19 -6.48
CA THR A 149 -16.11 -0.18 -7.16
C THR A 149 -17.42 -0.78 -7.67
N ALA A 150 -17.40 -1.99 -8.24
CA ALA A 150 -18.61 -2.70 -8.64
C ALA A 150 -19.52 -2.98 -7.44
N GLY A 151 -18.97 -3.42 -6.30
CA GLY A 151 -19.74 -3.68 -5.08
C GLY A 151 -20.39 -2.41 -4.49
N ILE A 152 -19.71 -1.26 -4.56
CA ILE A 152 -20.25 0.04 -4.14
C ILE A 152 -21.39 0.44 -5.09
N LEU A 153 -21.17 0.33 -6.40
CA LEU A 153 -22.15 0.74 -7.42
C LEU A 153 -23.40 -0.12 -7.43
N LEU A 154 -23.28 -1.41 -7.12
CA LEU A 154 -24.41 -2.35 -7.02
C LEU A 154 -25.20 -2.19 -5.72
N GLY A 155 -24.75 -1.34 -4.77
CA GLY A 155 -25.42 -1.15 -3.47
C GLY A 155 -25.40 -2.40 -2.58
N VAL A 156 -24.52 -3.36 -2.86
CA VAL A 156 -24.40 -4.61 -2.07
C VAL A 156 -23.59 -4.38 -0.80
N MET A 157 -22.79 -3.31 -0.76
CA MET A 157 -22.05 -2.95 0.44
C MET A 157 -22.95 -2.37 1.52
N PRO A 158 -22.65 -2.65 2.80
CA PRO A 158 -23.39 -2.07 3.91
C PRO A 158 -23.31 -0.54 3.84
N SER A 159 -24.39 0.06 3.36
CA SER A 159 -24.65 1.49 3.46
C SER A 159 -25.25 1.75 4.84
N ALA A 160 -24.59 2.60 5.64
CA ALA A 160 -25.21 3.18 6.82
C ALA A 160 -26.40 4.07 6.41
#